data_AF-A0A077PRL5-F1
#
_entry.id   AF-A0A077PRL5-F1
#
_cell.length_a   1.000
_cell.length_b   1.000
_cell.length_c   1.000
_cell.angle_alpha   90.00
_cell.angle_beta   90.00
_cell.angle_gamma   90.00
#
_symmetry.space_group_name_H-M   'P 1'
#
loop_
_entity.id
_entity.type
_entity.pdbx_description
1 polymer ?
#
loop_
_entity_poly.entity_id
_entity_poly.type
_entity_poly.pdbx_seq_one_letter_code
_entity_poly.pdbx_strand_id
1 'polypeptide(L)'
;MGDSTAIWFVREVGEEFHVIDHYSNSGEGLRHYMKVLKDRGYTYASHNGPHDIDNREFGSDAKSRRELAREGYMIDGEIYSMRFIVVPKLSIDEGIEAVREILPSCVFDEEKCSEGISHLESYRKEWDDKRGCWKDKPLHDYTSHDADGFRYFAVSRRNIRRFTKKINFNWN
;
A
#
# COMPACT_ATOMS: atom_id res chain seq x y z
N MET A 1 -4.46 -12.39 16.04
CA MET A 1 -3.95 -11.78 14.79
C MET A 1 -5.08 -10.95 14.25
N GLY A 2 -5.10 -9.66 14.60
CA GLY A 2 -6.12 -8.73 14.12
C GLY A 2 -5.72 -8.20 12.75
N ASP A 3 -6.69 -8.02 11.86
CA ASP A 3 -6.49 -7.39 10.56
C ASP A 3 -6.00 -5.95 10.78
N SER A 4 -4.69 -5.73 10.61
CA SER A 4 -4.08 -4.40 10.64
C SER A 4 -3.92 -3.89 9.20
N THR A 5 -4.22 -2.62 8.99
CA THR A 5 -4.17 -1.97 7.67
C THR A 5 -3.23 -0.78 7.73
N ALA A 6 -2.34 -0.72 6.75
CA ALA A 6 -1.42 0.38 6.50
C ALA A 6 -1.81 1.09 5.19
N ILE A 7 -1.82 2.41 5.20
CA ILE A 7 -2.09 3.26 4.04
C ILE A 7 -0.94 4.24 3.88
N TRP A 8 -0.30 4.21 2.72
CA TRP A 8 0.74 5.15 2.31
C TRP A 8 0.18 6.10 1.26
N PHE A 9 0.34 7.40 1.50
CA PHE A 9 -0.14 8.45 0.60
C PHE A 9 1.03 8.99 -0.19
N VAL A 10 1.00 8.78 -1.51
CA VAL A 10 2.12 9.10 -2.38
C VAL A 10 1.67 9.94 -3.56
N ARG A 11 2.45 10.97 -3.88
CA ARG A 11 2.35 11.72 -5.14
C ARG A 11 3.65 11.57 -5.94
N GLU A 12 3.52 11.53 -7.26
CA GLU A 12 4.65 11.51 -8.18
C GLU A 12 5.02 12.96 -8.56
N VAL A 13 6.28 13.34 -8.39
CA VAL A 13 6.79 14.68 -8.72
C VAL A 13 8.07 14.51 -9.53
N GLY A 14 7.96 14.66 -10.86
CA GLY A 14 9.09 14.39 -11.74
C GLY A 14 9.51 12.92 -11.67
N GLU A 15 10.71 12.68 -11.12
CA GLU A 15 11.26 11.34 -10.91
C GLU A 15 11.20 10.88 -9.44
N GLU A 16 10.66 11.72 -8.55
CA GLU A 16 10.55 11.45 -7.12
C GLU A 16 9.15 10.96 -6.73
N PHE A 17 9.11 10.13 -5.69
CA PHE A 17 7.90 9.71 -5.01
C PHE A 17 7.82 10.44 -3.66
N HIS A 18 6.99 11.47 -3.58
CA HIS A 18 6.76 12.15 -2.31
C HIS A 18 5.75 11.35 -1.50
N VAL A 19 6.20 10.77 -0.39
CA VAL A 19 5.36 10.10 0.60
C VAL A 19 4.90 11.16 1.59
N ILE A 20 3.65 11.61 1.43
CA ILE A 20 3.14 12.85 2.04
C ILE A 20 2.33 12.62 3.31
N ASP A 21 1.97 11.37 3.59
CA ASP A 21 1.13 10.98 4.73
C ASP A 21 1.21 9.46 4.92
N HIS A 22 0.91 9.02 6.13
CA HIS A 22 0.84 7.61 6.51
C HIS A 22 -0.30 7.41 7.50
N TYR A 23 -0.96 6.26 7.43
CA TYR A 23 -1.96 5.87 8.40
C TYR A 23 -1.91 4.37 8.63
N SER A 24 -1.79 3.95 9.89
CA SER A 24 -1.88 2.55 10.30
C SER A 24 -2.87 2.38 11.43
N ASN A 25 -3.68 1.32 11.39
CA ASN A 25 -4.53 0.93 12.51
C ASN A 25 -4.90 -0.56 12.44
N SER A 26 -5.43 -1.10 13.52
CA SER A 26 -5.86 -2.50 13.62
C SER A 26 -7.27 -2.65 14.14
N GLY A 27 -7.95 -3.73 13.74
CA GLY A 27 -9.28 -4.08 14.25
C GLY A 27 -10.44 -3.29 13.64
N GLU A 28 -10.16 -2.39 12.69
CA GLU A 28 -11.17 -1.58 12.01
C GLU A 28 -11.64 -2.21 10.69
N GLY A 29 -12.88 -1.93 10.31
CA GLY A 29 -13.48 -2.39 9.03
C GLY A 29 -13.26 -1.42 7.86
N LEU A 30 -13.57 -1.86 6.64
CA LEU A 30 -13.36 -1.08 5.40
C LEU A 30 -13.96 0.34 5.44
N ARG A 31 -15.15 0.50 6.03
CA ARG A 31 -15.83 1.81 6.18
C ARG A 31 -14.95 2.83 6.92
N HIS A 32 -14.23 2.40 7.96
CA HIS A 32 -13.34 3.26 8.74
C HIS A 32 -12.22 3.82 7.86
N TYR A 33 -11.50 2.95 7.16
CA TYR A 33 -10.41 3.37 6.27
C TYR A 33 -10.90 4.25 5.12
N MET A 34 -12.09 3.97 4.57
CA MET A 34 -12.71 4.85 3.58
C MET A 34 -13.04 6.24 4.15
N LYS A 35 -13.47 6.33 5.42
CA LYS A 35 -13.64 7.61 6.10
C LYS A 35 -12.30 8.33 6.30
N VAL A 36 -11.25 7.62 6.73
CA VAL A 36 -9.89 8.21 6.82
C VAL A 36 -9.47 8.82 5.49
N LEU A 37 -9.64 8.10 4.38
CA LEU A 37 -9.33 8.59 3.03
C LEU A 37 -10.16 9.82 2.66
N LYS A 38 -11.46 9.83 2.94
CA LYS A 38 -12.33 10.98 2.71
C LYS A 38 -11.92 12.20 3.53
N ASP A 39 -11.65 12.00 4.83
CA ASP A 39 -11.33 13.09 5.77
C ASP A 39 -9.97 13.74 5.50
N ARG A 40 -9.02 13.00 4.92
CA ARG A 40 -7.75 13.59 4.43
C ARG A 40 -7.95 14.59 3.29
N GLY A 41 -9.04 14.50 2.55
CA GLY A 41 -9.41 15.49 1.53
C GLY A 41 -8.49 15.51 0.29
N TYR A 42 -7.62 14.51 0.10
CA TYR A 42 -6.80 14.41 -1.11
C TYR A 42 -7.64 13.98 -2.32
N THR A 43 -7.19 14.38 -3.52
CA THR A 43 -7.71 13.83 -4.78
C THR A 43 -6.89 12.61 -5.16
N TYR A 44 -7.48 11.42 -5.04
CA TYR A 44 -6.77 10.16 -5.29
C TYR A 44 -6.83 9.77 -6.76
N ALA A 45 -5.65 9.60 -7.38
CA ALA A 45 -5.55 9.05 -8.74
C ALA A 45 -5.83 7.54 -8.78
N SER A 46 -5.40 6.80 -7.77
CA SER A 46 -5.64 5.36 -7.64
C SER A 46 -5.56 4.89 -6.20
N HIS A 47 -6.23 3.76 -5.91
CA HIS A 47 -6.10 3.02 -4.66
C HIS A 47 -5.52 1.65 -4.98
N ASN A 48 -4.31 1.37 -4.53
CA ASN A 48 -3.63 0.10 -4.80
C ASN A 48 -3.75 -0.79 -3.57
N GLY A 49 -4.36 -1.97 -3.74
CA GLY A 49 -4.67 -2.88 -2.64
C GLY A 49 -4.01 -4.24 -2.80
N PRO A 50 -3.90 -5.00 -1.70
CA PRO A 50 -3.33 -6.35 -1.72
C PRO A 50 -4.26 -7.35 -2.41
N HIS A 51 -3.77 -8.56 -2.67
CA HIS A 51 -4.54 -9.59 -3.40
C HIS A 51 -5.73 -10.14 -2.62
N ASP A 52 -5.68 -10.11 -1.29
CA ASP A 52 -6.74 -10.62 -0.41
C ASP A 52 -7.98 -9.71 -0.36
N ILE A 53 -7.94 -8.53 -1.00
CA ILE A 53 -9.12 -7.66 -1.11
C ILE A 53 -10.27 -8.28 -1.91
N ASP A 54 -9.96 -9.30 -2.72
CA ASP A 54 -10.92 -10.12 -3.45
C ASP A 54 -11.50 -11.28 -2.63
N ASN A 55 -11.00 -11.50 -1.42
CA ASN A 55 -11.57 -12.51 -0.53
C ASN A 55 -12.98 -12.09 -0.11
N ARG A 56 -13.93 -13.01 -0.25
CA ARG A 56 -15.33 -12.81 0.14
C ARG A 56 -15.47 -13.04 1.65
N GLU A 57 -16.25 -12.18 2.31
CA GLU A 57 -16.61 -12.41 3.71
C GLU A 57 -17.60 -13.58 3.84
N PHE A 58 -17.51 -14.34 4.94
CA PHE A 58 -18.42 -15.45 5.21
C PHE A 58 -19.80 -14.91 5.63
N GLY A 59 -20.73 -14.84 4.68
CA GLY A 59 -22.11 -14.38 4.90
C GLY A 59 -23.01 -14.64 3.69
N SER A 60 -24.33 -14.52 3.87
CA SER A 60 -25.35 -14.80 2.84
C SER A 60 -25.33 -13.84 1.65
N ASP A 61 -24.58 -12.75 1.74
CA ASP A 61 -24.40 -11.74 0.70
C ASP A 61 -22.89 -11.54 0.45
N ALA A 62 -22.24 -12.62 -0.02
CA ALA A 62 -20.79 -12.79 -0.07
C ALA A 62 -20.09 -11.85 -1.06
N LYS A 63 -19.99 -10.57 -0.68
CA LYS A 63 -19.22 -9.54 -1.38
C LYS A 63 -17.79 -9.52 -0.87
N SER A 64 -16.87 -9.28 -1.80
CA SER A 64 -15.47 -8.98 -1.50
C SER A 64 -15.32 -7.54 -0.97
N ARG A 65 -14.23 -7.27 -0.25
CA ARG A 65 -13.87 -5.91 0.18
C ARG A 65 -13.78 -4.95 -1.01
N ARG A 66 -13.33 -5.44 -2.17
CA ARG A 66 -13.30 -4.66 -3.42
C ARG A 66 -14.69 -4.30 -3.94
N GLU A 67 -15.64 -5.23 -3.88
CA GLU A 67 -17.03 -4.96 -4.28
C GLU A 67 -17.70 -3.96 -3.35
N LEU A 68 -17.53 -4.12 -2.04
CA LEU A 68 -18.04 -3.18 -1.03
C LEU A 68 -17.45 -1.77 -1.21
N ALA A 69 -16.14 -1.65 -1.45
CA ALA A 69 -15.50 -0.37 -1.73
C ALA A 69 -16.09 0.32 -2.96
N ARG A 70 -16.39 -0.46 -4.01
CA ARG A 70 -16.97 0.04 -5.27
C ARG A 70 -18.41 0.49 -5.10
N GLU A 71 -19.20 -0.23 -4.30
CA GLU A 71 -20.57 0.18 -3.93
C GLU A 71 -20.55 1.44 -3.05
N GLY A 72 -19.56 1.53 -2.17
CA GLY A 72 -19.35 2.66 -1.28
C GLY A 72 -20.11 2.54 0.03
N TYR A 73 -19.81 3.47 0.94
CA TYR A 73 -20.47 3.59 2.24
C TYR A 73 -21.05 4.99 2.41
N MET A 74 -22.15 5.08 3.17
CA MET A 74 -22.66 6.35 3.67
C MET A 74 -21.67 6.92 4.73
N ILE A 75 -21.00 8.01 4.38
CA ILE A 75 -20.03 8.70 5.23
C ILE A 75 -20.37 10.20 5.20
N ASP A 76 -20.73 10.74 6.36
CA ASP A 76 -21.09 12.15 6.56
C ASP A 76 -22.22 12.65 5.63
N GLY A 77 -23.21 11.80 5.36
CA GLY A 77 -24.39 12.14 4.56
C GLY A 77 -24.26 11.90 3.06
N GLU A 78 -23.09 11.44 2.59
CA GLU A 78 -22.84 11.14 1.18
C GLU A 78 -22.35 9.70 0.98
N ILE A 79 -22.64 9.11 -0.19
CA ILE A 79 -22.07 7.82 -0.56
C ILE A 79 -20.65 8.06 -1.08
N TYR A 80 -19.66 7.61 -0.32
CA TYR A 80 -18.27 7.63 -0.73
C TYR A 80 -17.88 6.24 -1.24
N SER A 81 -17.43 6.16 -2.50
CA SER A 81 -17.02 4.93 -3.16
C SER A 81 -15.61 5.05 -3.76
N MET A 82 -14.91 3.93 -3.88
CA MET A 82 -13.58 3.86 -4.48
C MET A 82 -13.35 2.56 -5.23
N ARG A 83 -12.40 2.57 -6.16
CA ARG A 83 -11.99 1.38 -6.92
C ARG A 83 -10.56 1.02 -6.55
N PHE A 84 -10.37 -0.24 -6.19
CA PHE A 84 -9.04 -0.79 -5.96
C PHE A 84 -8.44 -1.36 -7.24
N ILE A 85 -7.17 -1.06 -7.44
CA ILE A 85 -6.26 -1.75 -8.36
C ILE A 85 -5.53 -2.79 -7.52
N VAL A 86 -5.72 -4.06 -7.84
CA VAL A 86 -5.03 -5.16 -7.15
C VAL A 86 -3.58 -5.18 -7.63
N VAL A 87 -2.64 -5.07 -6.70
CA VAL A 87 -1.20 -5.11 -7.00
C VAL A 87 -0.83 -6.49 -7.55
N PRO A 88 0.19 -6.63 -8.42
CA PRO A 88 0.69 -7.94 -8.85
C PRO A 88 1.21 -8.81 -7.69
N LYS A 89 0.89 -10.11 -7.71
CA LYS A 89 1.31 -11.06 -6.68
C LYS A 89 2.75 -11.52 -6.91
N LEU A 90 3.68 -10.93 -6.16
CA LEU A 90 5.09 -11.31 -6.12
C LEU A 90 5.42 -12.06 -4.83
N SER A 91 6.56 -12.75 -4.82
CA SER A 91 7.14 -13.26 -3.58
C SER A 91 7.51 -12.10 -2.64
N ILE A 92 7.72 -12.43 -1.36
CA ILE A 92 8.15 -11.43 -0.36
C ILE A 92 9.50 -10.83 -0.77
N ASP A 93 10.45 -11.67 -1.17
CA ASP A 93 11.80 -11.24 -1.58
C ASP A 93 11.74 -10.31 -2.80
N GLU A 94 10.99 -10.68 -3.85
CA GLU A 94 10.81 -9.81 -5.03
C GLU A 94 10.18 -8.46 -4.68
N GLY A 95 9.26 -8.44 -3.73
CA GLY A 95 8.67 -7.21 -3.22
C GLY A 95 9.68 -6.38 -2.42
N ILE A 96 10.52 -7.00 -1.59
CA ILE A 96 11.59 -6.32 -0.86
C ILE A 96 12.59 -5.70 -1.84
N GLU A 97 12.97 -6.41 -2.90
CA GLU A 97 13.83 -5.83 -3.95
C GLU A 97 13.14 -4.65 -4.66
N ALA A 98 11.83 -4.72 -4.91
CA ALA A 98 11.08 -3.59 -5.45
C ALA A 98 11.16 -2.35 -4.52
N VAL A 99 11.07 -2.55 -3.19
CA VAL A 99 11.22 -1.46 -2.22
C VAL A 99 12.63 -0.86 -2.31
N ARG A 100 13.67 -1.68 -2.33
CA ARG A 100 15.06 -1.21 -2.44
C ARG A 100 15.33 -0.40 -3.71
N GLU A 101 14.67 -0.75 -4.81
CA GLU A 101 14.80 -0.02 -6.07
C GLU A 101 14.15 1.37 -6.02
N ILE A 102 13.00 1.52 -5.36
CA ILE A 102 12.26 2.80 -5.36
C ILE A 102 12.63 3.72 -4.19
N LEU A 103 13.16 3.17 -3.08
CA LEU A 103 13.41 3.92 -1.86
C LEU A 103 14.36 5.12 -2.06
N PRO A 104 15.43 5.04 -2.89
CA PRO A 104 16.29 6.19 -3.18
C PRO A 104 15.57 7.37 -3.87
N SER A 105 14.43 7.11 -4.51
CA SER A 105 13.60 8.13 -5.15
C SER A 105 12.46 8.62 -4.26
N CYS A 106 12.36 8.13 -3.02
CA CYS A 106 11.30 8.51 -2.09
C CYS A 106 11.72 9.69 -1.22
N VAL A 107 10.82 10.67 -1.11
CA VAL A 107 10.96 11.83 -0.21
C VAL A 107 9.80 11.78 0.79
N PHE A 108 10.11 11.59 2.06
CA PHE A 108 9.10 11.44 3.11
C PHE A 108 8.82 12.77 3.81
N ASP A 109 7.54 13.02 4.11
CA ASP A 109 7.13 14.00 5.12
C ASP A 109 7.48 13.44 6.51
N GLU A 110 8.48 14.04 7.16
CA GLU A 110 9.05 13.55 8.42
C GLU A 110 8.00 13.47 9.55
N GLU A 111 7.10 14.44 9.63
CA GLU A 111 6.11 14.51 10.71
C GLU A 111 4.98 13.51 10.47
N LYS A 112 4.35 13.57 9.30
CA LYS A 112 3.17 12.74 8.98
C LYS A 112 3.51 11.28 8.72
N CYS A 113 4.75 10.99 8.36
CA CYS A 113 5.20 9.62 8.13
C CYS A 113 6.05 9.06 9.27
N SER A 114 6.22 9.79 10.38
CA SER A 114 7.10 9.39 11.50
C SER A 114 6.88 7.96 11.99
N GLU A 115 5.63 7.55 12.20
CA GLU A 115 5.28 6.18 12.60
C GLU A 115 5.67 5.15 11.53
N GLY A 116 5.26 5.37 10.28
CA GLY A 116 5.59 4.48 9.18
C GLY A 116 7.09 4.38 8.90
N ILE A 117 7.85 5.48 9.04
CA ILE A 117 9.32 5.50 8.90
C ILE A 117 9.94 4.62 9.99
N SER A 118 9.54 4.81 11.25
CA SER A 118 10.02 3.99 12.38
C SER A 118 9.78 2.49 12.14
N HIS A 119 8.64 2.13 11.55
CA HIS A 119 8.34 0.74 11.18
C HIS A 119 9.21 0.24 10.02
N LEU A 120 9.45 1.05 8.99
CA LEU A 120 10.37 0.69 7.90
C LEU A 120 11.81 0.47 8.40
N GLU A 121 12.29 1.33 9.31
CA GLU A 121 13.63 1.22 9.92
C GLU A 121 13.76 -0.02 10.82
N SER A 122 12.67 -0.44 11.46
CA SER A 122 12.62 -1.58 12.39
C SER A 122 12.40 -2.93 11.70
N TYR A 123 12.05 -2.93 10.41
CA TYR A 123 11.77 -4.13 9.65
C TYR A 123 13.03 -4.99 9.45
N ARG A 124 12.97 -6.26 9.88
CA ARG A 124 14.15 -7.14 9.97
C ARG A 124 13.80 -8.60 9.74
N LYS A 125 14.82 -9.42 9.46
CA LYS A 125 14.68 -10.89 9.44
C LYS A 125 14.48 -11.42 10.85
N GLU A 126 13.77 -12.53 10.97
CA GLU A 126 13.66 -13.25 12.24
C GLU A 126 14.94 -14.07 12.48
N TRP A 127 15.51 -14.00 13.69
CA TRP A 127 16.64 -14.84 14.10
C TRP A 127 16.14 -16.18 14.64
N ASP A 128 16.75 -17.29 14.22
CA ASP A 128 16.49 -18.63 14.75
C ASP A 128 17.59 -18.99 15.77
N ASP A 129 17.33 -18.78 17.05
CA ASP A 129 18.28 -19.08 18.14
C ASP A 129 18.69 -20.56 18.18
N LYS A 130 17.83 -21.48 17.72
CA LYS A 130 18.12 -22.92 17.77
C LYS A 130 19.07 -23.34 16.66
N ARG A 131 18.96 -22.70 15.50
CA ARG A 131 19.78 -23.01 14.32
C ARG A 131 20.98 -22.07 14.17
N GLY A 132 21.03 -20.97 14.93
CA GLY A 132 22.10 -19.97 14.85
C GLY A 132 22.15 -19.27 13.50
N CYS A 133 20.99 -19.08 12.85
CA CYS A 133 20.89 -18.45 11.54
C CYS A 133 19.66 -17.55 11.43
N TRP A 134 19.68 -16.60 10.48
CA TRP A 134 18.49 -15.84 10.11
C TRP A 134 17.51 -16.73 9.34
N LYS A 135 16.22 -16.60 9.62
CA LYS A 135 15.18 -17.22 8.80
C LYS A 135 15.07 -16.53 7.45
N ASP A 136 14.54 -17.27 6.48
CA ASP A 136 14.28 -16.73 5.15
C ASP A 136 13.19 -15.66 5.17
N LYS A 137 12.23 -15.79 6.09
CA LYS A 137 11.12 -14.85 6.22
C LYS A 137 11.42 -13.69 7.16
N PRO A 138 10.91 -12.49 6.84
CA PRO A 138 10.94 -11.35 7.76
C PRO A 138 10.23 -11.69 9.07
N LEU A 139 10.63 -11.03 10.15
CA LEU A 139 9.92 -11.09 11.41
C LEU A 139 8.53 -10.47 11.24
N HIS A 140 7.50 -11.22 11.57
CA HIS A 140 6.12 -10.74 11.54
C HIS A 140 5.74 -10.14 12.90
N ASP A 141 6.03 -8.86 13.08
CA ASP A 141 5.63 -8.05 14.22
C ASP A 141 4.79 -6.83 13.77
N TYR A 142 4.53 -5.89 14.67
CA TYR A 142 3.74 -4.69 14.39
C TYR A 142 4.30 -3.84 13.24
N THR A 143 5.60 -3.94 12.95
CA THR A 143 6.27 -3.20 11.86
C THR A 143 5.97 -3.78 10.48
N SER A 144 5.56 -5.05 10.42
CA SER A 144 5.41 -5.78 9.16
C SER A 144 4.24 -5.28 8.30
N HIS A 145 3.19 -4.73 8.91
CA HIS A 145 2.02 -4.22 8.18
C HIS A 145 2.34 -2.98 7.35
N ASP A 146 3.06 -2.02 7.95
CA ASP A 146 3.49 -0.82 7.25
C ASP A 146 4.53 -1.13 6.18
N ALA A 147 5.46 -2.05 6.48
CA ALA A 147 6.42 -2.55 5.51
C ALA A 147 5.74 -3.26 4.32
N ASP A 148 4.73 -4.10 4.57
CA ASP A 148 3.94 -4.74 3.51
C ASP A 148 3.14 -3.72 2.69
N GLY A 149 2.54 -2.71 3.34
CA GLY A 149 1.88 -1.60 2.67
C GLY A 149 2.82 -0.85 1.72
N PHE A 150 4.04 -0.56 2.18
CA PHE A 150 5.05 0.11 1.36
C PHE A 150 5.56 -0.78 0.23
N ARG A 151 5.68 -2.09 0.49
CA ARG A 151 6.01 -3.10 -0.53
C ARG A 151 4.96 -3.14 -1.63
N TYR A 152 3.67 -3.05 -1.31
CA TYR A 152 2.62 -2.96 -2.32
C TYR A 152 2.72 -1.69 -3.16
N PHE A 153 3.06 -0.55 -2.54
CA PHE A 153 3.38 0.68 -3.27
C PHE A 153 4.53 0.45 -4.26
N ALA A 154 5.66 -0.10 -3.81
CA ALA A 154 6.82 -0.38 -4.65
C ALA A 154 6.48 -1.29 -5.86
N VAL A 155 5.78 -2.39 -5.60
CA VAL A 155 5.38 -3.35 -6.65
C VAL A 155 4.40 -2.72 -7.65
N SER A 156 3.51 -1.84 -7.19
CA SER A 156 2.58 -1.12 -8.08
C SER A 156 3.29 -0.21 -9.08
N ARG A 157 4.45 0.36 -8.70
CA ARG A 157 5.21 1.31 -9.54
C ARG A 157 6.29 0.67 -10.39
N ARG A 158 6.91 -0.41 -9.91
CA ARG A 158 7.88 -1.21 -10.68
C ARG A 158 7.30 -1.76 -12.00
N ASN A 159 6.00 -2.07 -12.01
CA ASN A 159 5.31 -2.66 -13.16
C ASN A 159 4.74 -1.64 -14.17
N ILE A 160 4.91 -0.34 -13.95
CA ILE A 160 4.55 0.66 -14.96
C ILE A 160 5.69 0.71 -15.98
N ARG A 161 5.61 -0.13 -17.02
CA ARG A 161 6.35 0.10 -18.27
C ARG A 161 6.08 1.54 -18.69
N ARG A 162 7.11 2.41 -18.67
CA ARG A 162 7.06 3.70 -19.37
C ARG A 162 6.74 3.39 -20.82
N PHE A 163 5.49 3.60 -21.23
CA PHE A 163 5.08 3.32 -22.61
C PHE A 163 5.92 4.20 -23.53
N THR A 164 6.78 3.58 -24.35
CA THR A 164 7.41 4.25 -25.47
C THR A 164 6.32 4.61 -26.47
N LYS A 165 5.90 5.88 -26.49
CA LYS A 165 5.06 6.43 -27.57
C LYS A 165 5.96 6.74 -28.77
N LYS A 166 5.48 6.44 -29.96
CA LYS A 166 6.11 6.90 -31.21
C LYS A 166 6.03 8.44 -31.22
N ILE A 167 7.18 9.10 -31.14
CA ILE A 167 7.26 10.56 -31.31
C ILE A 167 7.36 10.79 -32.82
N ASN A 168 6.31 11.35 -33.41
CA ASN A 168 6.38 11.82 -34.79
C ASN A 168 6.97 13.24 -34.77
N PHE A 169 8.23 13.38 -35.15
CA PHE A 169 8.80 14.70 -35.42
C PHE A 169 8.39 15.11 -36.83
N ASN A 170 7.58 16.17 -36.95
CA ASN A 170 7.46 16.92 -38.20
C ASN A 170 8.61 17.92 -38.25
N TRP A 171 9.72 17.52 -38.87
CA TRP A 171 10.73 18.47 -39.30
C TRP A 171 10.22 19.15 -40.56
N ASN A 172 9.80 20.42 -40.43
CA ASN A 172 9.61 21.31 -41.58
C ASN A 172 10.98 21.80 -42.07
#